data_AF-A0A2W1NSK4-F1
#
_entry.id   AF-A0A2W1NSK4-F1
#
_cell.length_a   1.000
_cell.length_b   1.000
_cell.length_c   1.000
_cell.angle_alpha   90.00
_cell.angle_beta   90.00
_cell.angle_gamma   90.00
#
_symmetry.space_group_name_H-M   'P 1'
#
loop_
_entity.id
_entity.type
_entity.pdbx_description
1 polymer ?
#
loop_
_entity_poly.entity_id
_entity_poly.type
_entity_poly.pdbx_seq_one_letter_code
_entity_poly.pdbx_strand_id
1 'polypeptide(L)'
;MLRKIILSAIAVLLAVTISACGQENAPVPDSARGGSPPADENAGGGTTDGDADHGNTGGDAADGAAQQQVQALYRQNCATCHGAELRGRVNLERVGARLSAEQIASMIANGGRGMPAFGGRLTAEEINALAWLAAHKQLGIGARSASRPQ
;
A
#
# COMPACT_ATOMS: atom_id res chain seq x y z
N MET A 1 -44.17 23.03 -4.35
CA MET A 1 -44.67 21.66 -4.65
C MET A 1 -44.44 21.24 -6.12
N LEU A 2 -44.10 22.15 -7.03
CA LEU A 2 -43.93 21.85 -8.47
C LEU A 2 -42.53 21.37 -8.91
N ARG A 3 -41.53 21.42 -8.02
CA ARG A 3 -40.14 20.99 -8.32
C ARG A 3 -39.85 19.51 -8.08
N LYS A 4 -40.82 18.75 -7.57
CA LYS A 4 -40.65 17.34 -7.14
C LYS A 4 -41.21 16.32 -8.15
N ILE A 5 -41.72 16.78 -9.30
CA ILE A 5 -42.35 15.93 -10.33
C ILE A 5 -41.40 15.64 -11.50
N ILE A 6 -40.30 16.38 -11.67
CA ILE A 6 -39.40 16.26 -12.84
C ILE A 6 -38.27 15.22 -12.63
N LEU A 7 -37.97 14.80 -11.41
CA LEU A 7 -36.82 13.93 -11.11
C LEU A 7 -37.17 12.44 -10.92
N SER A 8 -38.36 11.99 -11.32
CA SER A 8 -38.83 10.60 -11.15
C SER A 8 -38.92 9.79 -12.46
N ALA A 9 -38.31 10.23 -13.57
CA ALA A 9 -38.49 9.61 -14.88
C ALA A 9 -37.18 9.26 -15.62
N ILE A 10 -36.14 8.81 -14.91
CA ILE A 10 -35.00 8.13 -15.55
C ILE A 10 -34.65 6.88 -14.73
N ALA A 11 -35.62 5.98 -14.66
CA ALA A 11 -35.34 4.56 -14.58
C ALA A 11 -35.89 3.98 -15.88
N VAL A 12 -34.98 3.48 -16.74
CA VAL A 12 -35.17 2.32 -17.63
C VAL A 12 -33.99 2.24 -18.62
N LEU A 13 -33.30 1.10 -18.56
CA LEU A 13 -32.48 0.47 -19.60
C LEU A 13 -31.14 1.09 -20.01
N LEU A 14 -30.05 0.53 -19.46
CA LEU A 14 -29.07 -0.15 -20.32
C LEU A 14 -28.38 -1.27 -19.53
N ALA A 15 -28.99 -2.46 -19.56
CA ALA A 15 -28.27 -3.70 -19.29
C ALA A 15 -27.50 -4.06 -20.57
N VAL A 16 -26.17 -3.90 -20.56
CA VAL A 16 -25.30 -4.52 -21.54
C VAL A 16 -24.47 -5.56 -20.80
N THR A 17 -24.94 -6.80 -20.88
CA THR A 17 -24.21 -8.00 -20.50
C THR A 17 -23.10 -8.23 -21.52
N ILE A 18 -21.85 -7.97 -21.14
CA ILE A 18 -20.71 -8.43 -21.93
C ILE A 18 -20.48 -9.90 -21.57
N SER A 19 -20.84 -10.74 -22.53
CA SER A 19 -20.58 -12.17 -22.61
C SER A 19 -19.28 -12.40 -23.40
N ALA A 20 -18.58 -13.48 -23.05
CA ALA A 20 -17.44 -14.14 -23.75
C ALA A 20 -16.05 -13.46 -23.57
N CYS A 21 -14.95 -14.14 -23.23
CA CYS A 21 -14.57 -15.57 -23.15
C CYS A 21 -13.85 -15.80 -21.78
N GLY A 22 -13.87 -16.94 -21.09
CA GLY A 22 -13.67 -18.31 -21.57
C GLY A 22 -12.17 -18.66 -21.62
N GLN A 23 -11.56 -19.03 -20.48
CA GLN A 23 -10.45 -20.00 -20.42
C GLN A 23 -10.32 -20.56 -18.99
N GLU A 24 -10.90 -21.74 -18.82
CA GLU A 24 -10.54 -22.77 -17.85
C GLU A 24 -9.12 -23.30 -18.10
N ASN A 25 -8.32 -23.47 -17.02
CA ASN A 25 -7.19 -24.39 -16.84
C ASN A 25 -6.22 -23.79 -15.81
N ALA A 26 -5.60 -24.51 -14.88
CA ALA A 26 -5.58 -25.91 -14.45
C ALA A 26 -4.79 -25.91 -13.11
N PRO A 27 -4.85 -26.98 -12.30
CA PRO A 27 -4.19 -27.02 -11.00
C PRO A 27 -2.65 -26.99 -11.10
N VAL A 28 -2.02 -26.18 -10.24
CA VAL A 28 -0.56 -26.19 -10.03
C VAL A 28 -0.17 -27.44 -9.22
N PRO A 29 0.76 -28.28 -9.70
CA PRO A 29 1.32 -29.36 -8.91
C PRO A 29 2.39 -28.84 -7.94
N ASP A 30 2.35 -29.37 -6.72
CA ASP A 30 3.38 -29.24 -5.69
C ASP A 30 4.68 -29.95 -6.07
N SER A 31 5.78 -29.43 -5.50
CA SER A 31 7.00 -30.14 -5.06
C SER A 31 8.33 -29.89 -5.81
N ALA A 32 9.17 -29.16 -5.08
CA ALA A 32 10.51 -29.57 -4.63
C ALA A 32 11.71 -29.52 -5.60
N ARG A 33 12.70 -28.69 -5.18
CA ARG A 33 14.19 -28.85 -5.16
C ARG A 33 14.78 -27.44 -5.28
N GLY A 34 15.58 -26.87 -4.37
CA GLY A 34 16.62 -27.46 -3.52
C GLY A 34 17.98 -27.34 -4.21
N GLY A 35 18.72 -26.24 -3.96
CA GLY A 35 20.16 -26.13 -4.30
C GLY A 35 20.68 -24.73 -4.67
N SER A 36 21.33 -24.03 -3.72
CA SER A 36 22.47 -23.12 -3.97
C SER A 36 23.77 -23.97 -4.07
N PRO A 37 24.98 -23.49 -4.49
CA PRO A 37 25.53 -22.11 -4.62
C PRO A 37 26.46 -21.97 -5.89
N PRO A 38 27.54 -21.14 -5.99
CA PRO A 38 27.98 -19.94 -5.26
C PRO A 38 28.23 -18.70 -6.18
N ALA A 39 28.75 -17.65 -5.54
CA ALA A 39 29.03 -16.30 -6.02
C ALA A 39 30.04 -16.16 -7.17
N ASP A 40 29.82 -15.13 -7.99
CA ASP A 40 30.86 -14.40 -8.70
C ASP A 40 30.57 -12.89 -8.69
N GLU A 41 31.61 -12.14 -8.35
CA GLU A 41 31.67 -10.69 -8.33
C GLU A 41 31.90 -10.17 -9.74
N ASN A 42 31.14 -9.18 -10.20
CA ASN A 42 31.70 -8.21 -11.15
C ASN A 42 31.06 -6.83 -11.00
N ALA A 43 31.94 -5.84 -10.87
CA ALA A 43 31.65 -4.43 -10.77
C ALA A 43 31.69 -3.78 -12.15
N GLY A 44 30.82 -2.81 -12.43
CA GLY A 44 31.06 -1.85 -13.50
C GLY A 44 29.85 -1.11 -14.06
N GLY A 45 29.70 0.16 -13.67
CA GLY A 45 29.53 1.30 -14.58
C GLY A 45 28.28 1.38 -15.46
N GLY A 46 27.41 2.36 -15.17
CA GLY A 46 26.16 2.61 -15.90
C GLY A 46 26.29 3.30 -17.25
N THR A 47 25.14 3.46 -17.91
CA THR A 47 24.66 4.68 -18.57
C THR A 47 23.18 4.51 -18.93
N THR A 48 22.54 5.64 -19.11
CA THR A 48 21.10 5.91 -19.12
C THR A 48 20.44 5.65 -20.48
N ASP A 49 19.10 5.68 -20.41
CA ASP A 49 18.13 6.03 -21.46
C ASP A 49 17.54 4.88 -22.28
N GLY A 50 16.23 4.72 -22.07
CA GLY A 50 15.36 3.79 -22.78
C GLY A 50 13.94 3.93 -22.24
N ASP A 51 13.27 5.00 -22.69
CA ASP A 51 11.83 5.22 -22.63
C ASP A 51 11.00 3.93 -22.61
N ALA A 52 10.20 3.77 -21.56
CA ALA A 52 8.98 2.99 -21.60
C ALA A 52 7.89 3.80 -20.91
N ASP A 53 7.18 4.56 -21.75
CA ASP A 53 5.73 4.67 -21.76
C ASP A 53 5.05 4.46 -20.39
N HIS A 54 4.77 5.57 -19.70
CA HIS A 54 3.78 5.59 -18.62
C HIS A 54 2.37 5.47 -19.22
N GLY A 55 2.02 4.27 -19.67
CA GLY A 55 0.67 3.86 -19.97
C GLY A 55 0.09 3.04 -18.82
N ASN A 56 -0.36 3.67 -17.73
CA ASN A 56 -1.22 2.98 -16.76
C ASN A 56 -2.18 3.93 -16.02
N THR A 57 -3.24 4.35 -16.71
CA THR A 57 -4.41 4.98 -16.08
C THR A 57 -5.33 3.98 -15.36
N GLY A 58 -4.85 2.75 -15.09
CA GLY A 58 -5.54 1.73 -14.28
C GLY A 58 -4.89 1.48 -12.91
N GLY A 59 -3.63 1.90 -12.71
CA GLY A 59 -2.87 1.69 -11.47
C GLY A 59 -3.28 2.64 -10.35
N ASP A 60 -3.49 3.93 -10.66
CA ASP A 60 -3.71 4.97 -9.66
C ASP A 60 -4.93 4.74 -8.76
N ALA A 61 -6.00 4.14 -9.32
CA ALA A 61 -7.21 3.82 -8.56
C ALA A 61 -7.02 2.60 -7.64
N ALA A 62 -6.32 1.57 -8.13
CA ALA A 62 -6.01 0.37 -7.35
C ALA A 62 -4.99 0.66 -6.25
N ASP A 63 -3.96 1.44 -6.57
CA ASP A 63 -2.95 1.92 -5.62
C ASP A 63 -3.60 2.84 -4.58
N GLY A 64 -4.49 3.74 -5.01
CA GLY A 64 -5.27 4.58 -4.11
C GLY A 64 -6.14 3.76 -3.13
N ALA A 65 -6.81 2.71 -3.61
CA ALA A 65 -7.60 1.83 -2.76
C ALA A 65 -6.73 1.05 -1.76
N ALA A 66 -5.60 0.51 -2.20
CA ALA A 66 -4.64 -0.17 -1.33
C ALA A 66 -4.10 0.77 -0.24
N GLN A 67 -3.74 2.01 -0.60
CA GLN A 67 -3.30 3.02 0.36
C GLN A 67 -4.41 3.34 1.37
N GLN A 68 -5.66 3.50 0.93
CA GLN A 68 -6.78 3.76 1.85
C GLN A 68 -6.99 2.61 2.84
N GLN A 69 -6.83 1.36 2.41
CA GLN A 69 -6.96 0.19 3.26
C GLN A 69 -5.85 0.13 4.33
N VAL A 70 -4.59 0.40 3.95
CA VAL A 70 -3.48 0.48 4.90
C VAL A 70 -3.69 1.61 5.92
N GLN A 71 -4.18 2.76 5.47
CA GLN A 71 -4.53 3.87 6.36
C GLN A 71 -5.67 3.52 7.31
N ALA A 72 -6.67 2.75 6.86
CA ALA A 72 -7.75 2.27 7.71
C ALA A 72 -7.23 1.30 8.77
N LEU A 73 -6.37 0.35 8.38
CA LEU A 73 -5.72 -0.59 9.29
C LEU A 73 -4.92 0.15 10.38
N TYR A 74 -4.16 1.18 10.00
CA TYR A 74 -3.43 2.04 10.93
C TYR A 74 -4.38 2.76 11.90
N ARG A 75 -5.45 3.37 11.39
CA ARG A 75 -6.42 4.09 12.23
C ARG A 75 -7.10 3.17 13.26
N GLN A 76 -7.41 1.94 12.87
CA GLN A 76 -8.07 0.97 13.74
C GLN A 76 -7.15 0.44 14.84
N ASN A 77 -5.86 0.26 14.56
CA ASN A 77 -4.96 -0.48 15.45
C ASN A 77 -3.95 0.41 16.18
N CYS A 78 -3.58 1.56 15.61
CA CYS A 78 -2.40 2.32 16.03
C CYS A 78 -2.73 3.75 16.51
N ALA A 79 -3.74 4.38 15.91
CA ALA A 79 -4.00 5.81 16.10
C ALA A 79 -4.40 6.20 17.54
N THR A 80 -4.93 5.28 18.35
CA THR A 80 -5.24 5.55 19.76
C THR A 80 -4.02 6.05 20.54
N CYS A 81 -2.83 5.54 20.23
CA CYS A 81 -1.59 5.94 20.89
C CYS A 81 -0.73 6.86 20.01
N HIS A 82 -0.73 6.63 18.69
CA HIS A 82 0.15 7.30 17.75
C HIS A 82 -0.52 8.45 16.98
N GLY A 83 -1.81 8.71 17.21
CA GLY A 83 -2.59 9.76 16.54
C GLY A 83 -2.96 9.39 15.11
N ALA A 84 -4.05 9.94 14.58
CA ALA A 84 -4.44 9.69 13.20
C ALA A 84 -3.41 10.25 12.21
N GLU A 85 -2.76 11.36 12.58
CA GLU A 85 -1.73 12.05 11.80
C GLU A 85 -0.30 11.71 12.23
N LEU A 86 -0.10 10.56 12.93
CA LEU A 86 1.21 10.14 13.47
C LEU A 86 1.77 11.02 14.59
N ARG A 87 0.95 11.94 15.12
CA ARG A 87 1.30 12.95 16.15
C ARG A 87 0.72 12.66 17.54
N GLY A 88 0.60 11.38 17.88
CA GLY A 88 0.07 10.95 19.18
C GLY A 88 1.09 11.06 20.32
N ARG A 89 0.79 10.35 21.41
CA ARG A 89 1.65 10.26 22.61
C ARG A 89 3.08 9.86 22.25
N VAL A 90 3.22 8.96 21.28
CA VAL A 90 4.50 8.61 20.67
C VAL A 90 4.44 9.01 19.20
N ASN A 91 5.25 10.01 18.83
CA ASN A 91 5.29 10.57 17.49
C ASN A 91 6.00 9.62 16.50
N LEU A 92 5.37 9.37 15.35
CA LEU A 92 5.89 8.51 14.28
C LEU A 92 6.19 9.27 12.98
N GLU A 93 6.07 10.61 12.94
CA GLU A 93 6.24 11.40 11.71
C GLU A 93 7.63 11.30 11.07
N ARG A 94 8.62 10.83 11.84
CA ARG A 94 10.01 10.66 11.42
C ARG A 94 10.54 9.26 11.70
N VAL A 95 9.66 8.28 11.90
CA VAL A 95 10.06 6.92 12.28
C VAL A 95 10.96 6.27 11.23
N GLY A 96 10.70 6.53 9.95
CA GLY A 96 11.50 6.04 8.83
C GLY A 96 12.92 6.65 8.75
N ALA A 97 13.20 7.71 9.50
CA ALA A 97 14.55 8.25 9.63
C ALA A 97 15.44 7.38 10.53
N ARG A 98 14.80 6.53 11.34
CA ARG A 98 15.45 5.77 12.41
C ARG A 98 15.30 4.26 12.22
N LEU A 99 14.21 3.81 11.62
CA LEU A 99 13.88 2.41 11.44
C LEU A 99 13.61 2.10 9.96
N SER A 100 14.12 0.96 9.50
CA SER A 100 13.76 0.39 8.20
C SER A 100 12.34 -0.20 8.22
N ALA A 101 11.82 -0.56 7.04
CA ALA A 101 10.52 -1.22 6.94
C ALA A 101 10.49 -2.54 7.73
N GLU A 102 11.54 -3.36 7.63
CA GLU A 102 11.67 -4.64 8.32
C GLU A 102 11.74 -4.45 9.84
N GLN A 103 12.44 -3.41 10.30
CA GLN A 103 12.52 -3.07 11.72
C GLN A 103 11.17 -2.60 12.25
N ILE A 104 10.41 -1.83 11.46
CA ILE A 104 9.06 -1.40 11.81
C ILE A 104 8.12 -2.61 11.85
N ALA A 105 8.12 -3.47 10.83
CA ALA A 105 7.31 -4.69 10.79
C ALA A 105 7.60 -5.60 11.99
N SER A 106 8.89 -5.81 12.30
CA SER A 106 9.31 -6.59 13.47
C SER A 106 8.84 -5.96 14.79
N MET A 107 8.92 -4.64 14.92
CA MET A 107 8.43 -3.95 16.12
C MET A 107 6.91 -4.06 16.24
N ILE A 108 6.15 -3.97 15.15
CA ILE A 108 4.69 -4.14 15.14
C ILE A 108 4.33 -5.58 15.54
N ALA A 109 5.01 -6.57 14.96
CA ALA A 109 4.77 -7.98 15.25
C ALA A 109 5.04 -8.30 16.73
N ASN A 110 6.19 -7.85 17.26
CA ASN A 110 6.67 -8.25 18.57
C ASN A 110 6.29 -7.29 19.70
N GLY A 111 5.84 -6.08 19.38
CA GLY A 111 5.60 -5.01 20.35
C GLY A 111 6.89 -4.43 20.94
N GLY A 112 6.76 -3.68 22.03
CA GLY A 112 7.89 -3.16 22.80
C GLY A 112 7.65 -1.78 23.40
N ARG A 113 8.34 -1.46 24.51
CA ARG A 113 8.29 -0.15 25.18
C ARG A 113 6.87 0.34 25.48
N GLY A 114 5.98 -0.57 25.88
CA GLY A 114 4.56 -0.28 26.15
C GLY A 114 3.64 -0.37 24.93
N MET A 115 4.18 -0.61 23.73
CA MET A 115 3.39 -1.00 22.55
C MET A 115 3.05 -2.50 22.63
N PRO A 116 1.77 -2.90 22.51
CA PRO A 116 1.40 -4.30 22.49
C PRO A 116 1.93 -5.00 21.23
N ALA A 117 2.13 -6.31 21.31
CA ALA A 117 2.41 -7.13 20.14
C ALA A 117 1.15 -7.26 19.27
N PHE A 118 1.32 -7.17 17.95
CA PHE A 118 0.24 -7.40 16.99
C PHE A 118 0.43 -8.71 16.19
N GLY A 119 1.54 -9.42 16.39
CA GLY A 119 1.67 -10.79 15.90
C GLY A 119 0.53 -11.67 16.41
N GLY A 120 -0.13 -12.37 15.49
CA GLY A 120 -1.32 -13.20 15.78
C GLY A 120 -2.63 -12.40 15.91
N ARG A 121 -2.58 -11.06 15.89
CA ARG A 121 -3.77 -10.18 15.77
C ARG A 121 -3.94 -9.64 14.37
N LEU A 122 -2.82 -9.38 13.70
CA LEU A 122 -2.73 -8.96 12.30
C LEU A 122 -1.99 -10.05 11.50
N THR A 123 -2.31 -10.15 10.21
CA THR A 123 -1.57 -11.06 9.32
C THR A 123 -0.17 -10.53 9.01
N ALA A 124 0.71 -11.38 8.47
CA ALA A 124 2.04 -10.95 8.06
C ALA A 124 1.96 -9.87 6.96
N GLU A 125 1.01 -10.00 6.03
CA GLU A 125 0.76 -9.05 4.95
C GLU A 125 0.30 -7.70 5.49
N GLU A 126 -0.61 -7.69 6.46
CA GLU A 126 -1.08 -6.47 7.12
C GLU A 126 0.04 -5.75 7.88
N ILE A 127 0.89 -6.51 8.59
CA ILE A 127 2.05 -5.97 9.30
C ILE A 127 3.07 -5.39 8.32
N ASN A 128 3.34 -6.09 7.22
CA ASN A 128 4.24 -5.60 6.17
C ASN A 128 3.66 -4.36 5.48
N ALA A 129 2.35 -4.31 5.26
CA ALA A 129 1.71 -3.13 4.71
C ALA A 129 1.82 -1.91 5.64
N LEU A 130 1.71 -2.12 6.97
CA LEU A 130 1.94 -1.08 7.97
C LEU A 130 3.39 -0.56 8.01
N ALA A 131 4.34 -1.30 7.44
CA ALA A 131 5.73 -0.85 7.32
C ALA A 131 5.92 0.32 6.33
N TRP A 132 4.86 0.76 5.63
CA TRP A 132 4.83 2.02 4.86
C TRP A 132 5.27 3.24 5.70
N LEU A 133 5.15 3.15 7.04
CA LEU A 133 5.69 4.11 8.00
C LEU A 133 7.18 4.41 7.79
N ALA A 134 7.95 3.49 7.18
CA ALA A 134 9.34 3.72 6.81
C ALA A 134 9.52 4.87 5.80
N ALA A 135 8.49 5.26 5.06
CA ALA A 135 8.51 6.42 4.17
C ALA A 135 8.52 7.76 4.93
N HIS A 136 8.14 7.77 6.21
CA HIS A 136 8.12 8.95 7.06
C HIS A 136 9.51 9.27 7.59
N LYS A 137 10.39 9.76 6.71
CA LYS A 137 11.81 10.00 7.03
C LYS A 137 12.14 11.43 7.44
N GLN A 138 11.25 12.40 7.16
CA GLN A 138 11.54 13.83 7.02
C GLN A 138 13.01 14.23 7.22
N LEU A 139 13.75 14.23 6.11
CA LEU A 139 14.97 15.03 5.94
C LEU A 139 14.53 16.27 5.16
N GLY A 140 15.00 17.44 5.57
CA GLY A 140 14.36 18.74 5.33
C GLY A 140 13.94 19.05 3.88
N ILE A 141 12.90 19.86 3.75
CA ILE A 141 12.57 20.70 2.58
C ILE A 141 12.71 19.96 1.23
N GLY A 142 11.66 19.27 0.76
CA GLY A 142 11.71 18.76 -0.63
C GLY A 142 10.75 17.65 -1.04
N ALA A 143 9.94 17.09 -0.15
CA ALA A 143 8.91 16.13 -0.55
C ALA A 143 7.64 16.85 -1.07
N ARG A 144 7.81 17.47 -2.25
CA ARG A 144 6.81 17.58 -3.32
C ARG A 144 5.60 18.48 -3.05
N SER A 145 5.78 19.73 -3.49
CA SER A 145 4.78 20.56 -4.16
C SER A 145 4.19 19.92 -5.44
N ALA A 146 3.93 18.61 -5.44
CA ALA A 146 3.26 17.97 -6.56
C ALA A 146 1.74 18.05 -6.31
N SER A 147 1.05 18.72 -7.23
CA SER A 147 -0.41 18.74 -7.40
C SER A 147 -1.20 19.79 -6.62
N ARG A 148 -0.91 21.07 -6.91
CA ARG A 148 -1.96 22.10 -6.97
C ARG A 148 -2.27 22.38 -8.45
N PRO A 149 -3.37 21.86 -9.02
CA PRO A 149 -3.97 22.46 -10.19
C PRO A 149 -4.92 23.59 -9.76
N GLN A 150 -4.68 24.77 -10.35
CA GLN A 150 -5.44 26.03 -10.37
C GLN A 150 -5.47 26.85 -9.06
#